data_AF-A0A2J0MY91-F1
#
_entry.id   AF-A0A2J0MY91-F1
#
_cell.length_a   1.000
_cell.length_b   1.000
_cell.length_c   1.000
_cell.angle_alpha   90.00
_cell.angle_beta   90.00
_cell.angle_gamma   90.00
#
_symmetry.space_group_name_H-M   'P 1'
#
loop_
_entity.id
_entity.type
_entity.pdbx_description
1 polymer ?
#
loop_
_entity_poly.entity_id
_entity_poly.type
_entity_poly.pdbx_seq_one_letter_code
_entity_poly.pdbx_strand_id
1 'polypeptide(L)'
;LGEDPRSFGGENLVYGLGQLSSSGQIGESAYLNDDIFSLLALKAAGVSNSDSLVTQEVNYIKSKQTLDGGWSWDATASEAMVDYTAMGIMSLLSAGVDKTDSSISDAVEYLTNAQNNDGGFGMSDGDLSNTASTAWGLSAINALGESVSFYAPAGISPVDYLEARLQESGYFLFDANASSPDLFTPVSSSYAGIALAGKFYPVTSISSPATVSLRIEGADDTVCVLDTAQGRTALDVIKSSSAECGYTYAIQDTQYGPYLTTIASEAASGMDGWSYLPNYEMAQVGAGDYVLSNGDDVLWYYGAWDALPLRVVHSESSVSVGDTTVATIEQYNNGSWQALSGATLKRGSESFVTNAQGQVTLSWEQDGAYYLYAEADASVRSEKILVISGNGGSSQSIEMSVIIGSSGSKNPGTGGEEPGESSVIFGVSGDLSFGTLVPGQSATKQATITNNGSVAMSTTAQVEGSQLFVANTRLDNVSPVQWQKVISSDSSSVVNVTLSVPASYSGFGQEQGTLIFWANAMQ
;
A
#
# COMPACT_ATOMS: atom_id res chain seq x y z
N LEU A 1 10.74 -17.22 2.63
CA LEU A 1 9.71 -17.02 3.68
C LEU A 1 8.49 -16.28 3.12
N GLY A 2 8.63 -15.36 2.16
CA GLY A 2 7.48 -14.71 1.54
C GLY A 2 6.82 -13.63 2.42
N GLU A 3 7.31 -13.47 3.64
CA GLU A 3 6.86 -12.49 4.63
C GLU A 3 7.38 -11.09 4.33
N ASP A 4 6.61 -10.05 4.69
CA ASP A 4 7.01 -8.65 4.51
C ASP A 4 8.07 -8.23 5.53
N PRO A 5 9.29 -7.83 5.12
CA PRO A 5 10.33 -7.36 6.03
C PRO A 5 9.97 -6.07 6.76
N ARG A 6 8.86 -5.39 6.40
CA ARG A 6 8.37 -4.20 7.12
C ARG A 6 7.61 -4.55 8.39
N SER A 7 7.19 -5.80 8.57
CA SER A 7 6.44 -6.27 9.73
C SER A 7 6.87 -7.64 10.26
N PHE A 8 7.78 -8.32 9.56
CA PHE A 8 8.28 -9.63 9.96
C PHE A 8 8.94 -9.59 11.34
N GLY A 9 8.55 -10.51 12.23
CA GLY A 9 9.04 -10.54 13.61
C GLY A 9 8.57 -9.37 14.49
N GLY A 10 7.60 -8.57 14.02
CA GLY A 10 7.15 -7.36 14.73
C GLY A 10 8.07 -6.15 14.57
N GLU A 11 9.02 -6.22 13.62
CA GLU A 11 9.99 -5.17 13.36
C GLU A 11 9.94 -4.74 11.88
N ASN A 12 10.28 -3.48 11.61
CA ASN A 12 10.48 -2.99 10.25
C ASN A 12 11.96 -3.06 9.88
N LEU A 13 12.37 -4.20 9.31
CA LEU A 13 13.75 -4.47 8.93
C LEU A 13 14.24 -3.58 7.79
N VAL A 14 13.35 -3.13 6.89
CA VAL A 14 13.69 -2.18 5.82
C VAL A 14 14.06 -0.83 6.41
N TYR A 15 13.26 -0.35 7.36
CA TYR A 15 13.56 0.88 8.10
C TYR A 15 14.86 0.73 8.90
N GLY A 16 15.03 -0.39 9.61
CA GLY A 16 16.23 -0.68 10.39
C GLY A 16 17.50 -0.66 9.54
N LEU A 17 17.47 -1.25 8.34
CA LEU A 17 18.59 -1.20 7.39
C LEU A 17 18.89 0.23 6.96
N GLY A 18 17.87 1.03 6.68
CA GLY A 18 18.03 2.46 6.35
C GLY A 18 18.66 3.28 7.49
N GLN A 19 18.49 2.88 8.75
CA GLN A 19 19.13 3.56 9.89
C GLN A 19 20.65 3.33 9.96
N LEU A 20 21.17 2.33 9.24
CA LEU A 20 22.60 2.09 9.12
C LEU A 20 23.24 2.93 8.01
N SER A 21 22.45 3.72 7.27
CA SER A 21 22.95 4.56 6.20
C SER A 21 23.64 5.82 6.73
N SER A 22 24.82 6.10 6.19
CA SER A 22 25.55 7.34 6.42
C SER A 22 26.41 7.68 5.20
N SER A 23 26.42 8.95 4.79
CA SER A 23 27.27 9.42 3.67
C SER A 23 27.11 8.65 2.36
N GLY A 24 25.91 8.10 2.10
CA GLY A 24 25.58 7.40 0.85
C GLY A 24 26.04 5.93 0.79
N GLN A 25 26.46 5.35 1.92
CA GLN A 25 26.74 3.92 2.10
C GLN A 25 25.91 3.37 3.27
N ILE A 26 25.69 2.06 3.35
CA ILE A 26 24.98 1.37 4.45
C ILE A 26 25.94 0.46 5.20
N GLY A 27 25.99 0.60 6.53
CA GLY A 27 26.80 -0.26 7.39
C GLY A 27 28.13 0.38 7.79
N GLU A 28 29.18 -0.41 7.93
CA GLU A 28 30.50 0.07 8.32
C GLU A 28 31.25 0.62 7.10
N SER A 29 31.71 1.88 7.16
CA SER A 29 32.34 2.57 6.02
C SER A 29 33.59 1.89 5.43
N ALA A 30 34.17 0.91 6.13
CA ALA A 30 35.31 0.13 5.65
C ALA A 30 34.88 -1.08 4.77
N TYR A 31 33.62 -1.48 4.82
CA TYR A 31 33.14 -2.76 4.29
C TYR A 31 32.14 -2.54 3.16
N LEU A 32 32.63 -2.63 1.93
CA LEU A 32 31.79 -2.57 0.73
C LEU A 32 30.80 -3.72 0.64
N ASN A 33 31.08 -4.85 1.29
CA ASN A 33 30.14 -5.97 1.34
C ASN A 33 28.81 -5.56 2.01
N ASP A 34 28.84 -4.63 2.98
CA ASP A 34 27.62 -4.18 3.64
C ASP A 34 26.69 -3.52 2.62
N ASP A 35 27.22 -2.66 1.74
CA ASP A 35 26.47 -2.00 0.67
C ASP A 35 25.94 -2.98 -0.38
N ILE A 36 26.79 -3.88 -0.88
CA ILE A 36 26.41 -4.85 -1.92
C ILE A 36 25.25 -5.73 -1.44
N PHE A 37 25.34 -6.26 -0.21
CA PHE A 37 24.27 -7.08 0.35
C PHE A 37 23.06 -6.25 0.80
N SER A 38 23.25 -5.00 1.25
CA SER A 38 22.15 -4.10 1.59
C SER A 38 21.32 -3.73 0.36
N LEU A 39 21.96 -3.43 -0.77
CA LEU A 39 21.25 -3.18 -2.02
C LEU A 39 20.43 -4.41 -2.45
N LEU A 40 21.02 -5.61 -2.42
CA LEU A 40 20.29 -6.85 -2.69
C LEU A 40 19.09 -7.03 -1.74
N ALA A 41 19.25 -6.72 -0.44
CA ALA A 41 18.18 -6.81 0.55
C ALA A 41 17.05 -5.79 0.30
N LEU A 42 17.39 -4.54 0.00
CA LEU A 42 16.41 -3.50 -0.38
C LEU A 42 15.62 -3.92 -1.62
N LYS A 43 16.30 -4.49 -2.61
CA LYS A 43 15.67 -4.99 -3.83
C LYS A 43 14.81 -6.22 -3.58
N ALA A 44 15.26 -7.16 -2.74
CA ALA A 44 14.45 -8.28 -2.28
C ALA A 44 13.20 -7.81 -1.51
N ALA A 45 13.28 -6.69 -0.79
CA ALA A 45 12.15 -6.07 -0.07
C ALA A 45 11.20 -5.23 -0.95
N GLY A 46 11.45 -5.15 -2.26
CA GLY A 46 10.61 -4.41 -3.20
C GLY A 46 10.75 -2.89 -3.14
N VAL A 47 11.84 -2.37 -2.56
CA VAL A 47 12.11 -0.93 -2.51
C VAL A 47 12.35 -0.41 -3.92
N SER A 48 11.78 0.74 -4.29
CA SER A 48 11.82 1.29 -5.65
C SER A 48 13.25 1.61 -6.13
N ASN A 49 13.53 1.52 -7.44
CA ASN A 49 14.79 2.00 -8.01
C ASN A 49 14.95 3.52 -7.86
N SER A 50 13.84 4.25 -7.74
CA SER A 50 13.83 5.70 -7.51
C SER A 50 13.99 6.09 -6.05
N ASP A 51 14.08 5.12 -5.14
CA ASP A 51 14.29 5.38 -3.72
C ASP A 51 15.68 6.02 -3.51
N SER A 52 15.75 7.06 -2.69
CA SER A 52 16.98 7.82 -2.49
C SER A 52 18.09 6.96 -1.88
N LEU A 53 17.76 5.97 -1.05
CA LEU A 53 18.74 5.06 -0.48
C LEU A 53 19.30 4.13 -1.56
N VAL A 54 18.44 3.56 -2.40
CA VAL A 54 18.85 2.70 -3.53
C VAL A 54 19.75 3.46 -4.50
N THR A 55 19.40 4.70 -4.86
CA THR A 55 20.23 5.51 -5.77
C THR A 55 21.59 5.87 -5.17
N GLN A 56 21.67 6.07 -3.86
CA GLN A 56 22.94 6.34 -3.16
C GLN A 56 23.83 5.10 -3.16
N GLU A 57 23.30 3.94 -2.79
CA GLU A 57 24.03 2.66 -2.80
C GLU A 57 24.58 2.32 -4.18
N VAL A 58 23.77 2.47 -5.24
CA VAL A 58 24.22 2.26 -6.62
C VAL A 58 25.41 3.15 -6.96
N ASN A 59 25.36 4.43 -6.59
CA ASN A 59 26.46 5.36 -6.86
C ASN A 59 27.70 5.02 -6.02
N TYR A 60 27.52 4.63 -4.76
CA TYR A 60 28.61 4.27 -3.87
C TYR A 60 29.33 3.01 -4.36
N ILE A 61 28.60 1.93 -4.63
CA ILE A 61 29.18 0.67 -5.15
C ILE A 61 29.96 0.93 -6.43
N LYS A 62 29.40 1.69 -7.39
CA LYS A 62 30.13 2.07 -8.62
C LYS A 62 31.40 2.85 -8.33
N SER A 63 31.38 3.75 -7.34
CA SER A 63 32.57 4.54 -6.96
C SER A 63 33.70 3.71 -6.34
N LYS A 64 33.40 2.49 -5.90
CA LYS A 64 34.32 1.55 -5.25
C LYS A 64 34.83 0.43 -6.17
N GLN A 65 34.51 0.50 -7.46
CA GLN A 65 35.07 -0.43 -8.45
C GLN A 65 36.59 -0.26 -8.49
N THR A 66 37.30 -1.38 -8.44
CA THR A 66 38.77 -1.42 -8.49
C THR A 66 39.28 -1.23 -9.93
N LEU A 67 40.57 -0.96 -10.09
CA LEU A 67 41.15 -0.68 -11.42
C LEU A 67 41.12 -1.87 -12.38
N ASP A 68 41.04 -3.09 -11.85
CA ASP A 68 40.87 -4.34 -12.58
C ASP A 68 39.40 -4.64 -12.90
N GLY A 69 38.48 -3.71 -12.64
CA GLY A 69 37.09 -3.74 -13.10
C GLY A 69 36.12 -4.46 -12.16
N GLY A 70 36.58 -5.08 -11.08
CA GLY A 70 35.70 -5.77 -10.13
C GLY A 70 35.47 -5.02 -8.82
N TRP A 71 35.08 -5.78 -7.79
CA TRP A 71 34.90 -5.31 -6.42
C TRP A 71 35.49 -6.29 -5.42
N SER A 72 35.78 -5.79 -4.22
CA SER A 72 36.21 -6.58 -3.06
C SER A 72 35.24 -6.37 -1.89
N TRP A 73 35.48 -7.03 -0.77
CA TRP A 73 34.73 -6.79 0.46
C TRP A 73 35.10 -5.48 1.14
N ASP A 74 36.35 -5.02 0.97
CA ASP A 74 36.90 -3.81 1.57
C ASP A 74 36.72 -2.59 0.65
N ALA A 75 36.22 -1.49 1.21
CA ALA A 75 35.92 -0.25 0.46
C ALA A 75 37.15 0.56 0.01
N THR A 76 38.35 0.06 0.31
CA THR A 76 39.67 0.64 -0.03
C THR A 76 40.58 -0.37 -0.75
N ALA A 77 40.07 -1.56 -1.07
CA ALA A 77 40.83 -2.58 -1.79
C ALA A 77 41.36 -2.04 -3.14
N SER A 78 42.55 -2.51 -3.51
CA SER A 78 43.15 -2.21 -4.82
C SER A 78 42.92 -3.30 -5.86
N GLU A 79 42.46 -4.47 -5.43
CA GLU A 79 42.27 -5.68 -6.25
C GLU A 79 40.86 -6.23 -6.02
N ALA A 80 40.22 -6.65 -7.11
CA ALA A 80 38.92 -7.28 -7.07
C ALA A 80 38.99 -8.73 -6.60
N MET A 81 37.84 -9.23 -6.16
CA MET A 81 37.60 -10.62 -5.81
C MET A 81 36.39 -11.13 -6.62
N VAL A 82 36.41 -12.38 -7.06
CA VAL A 82 35.33 -12.99 -7.84
C VAL A 82 34.01 -12.93 -7.09
N ASP A 83 34.02 -13.30 -5.81
CA ASP A 83 32.82 -13.41 -4.98
C ASP A 83 32.04 -12.08 -4.91
N TYR A 84 32.75 -10.99 -4.57
CA TYR A 84 32.16 -9.66 -4.44
C TYR A 84 31.89 -9.02 -5.80
N THR A 85 32.64 -9.39 -6.83
CA THR A 85 32.35 -8.95 -8.20
C THR A 85 31.04 -9.55 -8.70
N ALA A 86 30.83 -10.85 -8.51
CA ALA A 86 29.59 -11.52 -8.86
C ALA A 86 28.38 -10.93 -8.11
N MET A 87 28.53 -10.66 -6.81
CA MET A 87 27.48 -10.02 -6.01
C MET A 87 27.24 -8.56 -6.38
N GLY A 88 28.29 -7.80 -6.71
CA GLY A 88 28.20 -6.42 -7.21
C GLY A 88 27.44 -6.33 -8.53
N ILE A 89 27.70 -7.24 -9.47
CA ILE A 89 26.91 -7.35 -10.72
C ILE A 89 25.44 -7.61 -10.40
N MET A 90 25.15 -8.63 -9.59
CA MET A 90 23.76 -8.97 -9.23
C MET A 90 23.04 -7.83 -8.51
N SER A 91 23.72 -7.13 -7.60
CA SER A 91 23.13 -6.02 -6.84
C SER A 91 22.78 -4.83 -7.74
N LEU A 92 23.71 -4.41 -8.61
CA LEU A 92 23.51 -3.29 -9.54
C LEU A 92 22.43 -3.61 -10.59
N LEU A 93 22.45 -4.81 -11.19
CA LEU A 93 21.41 -5.26 -12.11
C LEU A 93 20.03 -5.27 -11.44
N SER A 94 19.94 -5.76 -10.19
CA SER A 94 18.68 -5.78 -9.44
C SER A 94 18.13 -4.37 -9.17
N ALA A 95 18.99 -3.36 -9.10
CA ALA A 95 18.64 -1.94 -8.97
C ALA A 95 18.33 -1.24 -10.30
N GLY A 96 18.34 -1.98 -11.42
CA GLY A 96 18.02 -1.46 -12.75
C GLY A 96 19.18 -0.75 -13.46
N VAL A 97 20.43 -0.96 -13.01
CA VAL A 97 21.60 -0.55 -13.80
C VAL A 97 21.63 -1.40 -15.07
N ASP A 98 21.75 -0.74 -16.23
CA ASP A 98 21.80 -1.43 -17.51
C ASP A 98 23.08 -2.28 -17.61
N LYS A 99 22.99 -3.47 -18.22
CA LYS A 99 24.14 -4.36 -18.40
C LYS A 99 25.24 -3.79 -19.30
N THR A 100 24.92 -2.74 -20.06
CA THR A 100 25.88 -2.00 -20.90
C THR A 100 26.56 -0.84 -20.16
N ASP A 101 26.19 -0.58 -18.90
CA ASP A 101 26.90 0.34 -18.03
C ASP A 101 28.35 -0.15 -17.85
N SER A 102 29.33 0.76 -17.91
CA SER A 102 30.74 0.40 -17.86
C SER A 102 31.09 -0.36 -16.58
N SER A 103 30.45 -0.02 -15.46
CA SER A 103 30.68 -0.75 -14.21
C SER A 103 30.30 -2.23 -14.30
N ILE A 104 29.27 -2.59 -15.08
CA ILE A 104 28.90 -3.98 -15.30
C ILE A 104 29.82 -4.63 -16.34
N SER A 105 30.09 -3.96 -17.47
CA SER A 105 30.92 -4.55 -18.53
C SER A 105 32.35 -4.83 -18.06
N ASP A 106 32.95 -3.93 -17.28
CA ASP A 106 34.31 -4.07 -16.75
C ASP A 106 34.37 -5.22 -15.72
N ALA A 107 33.32 -5.38 -14.92
CA ALA A 107 33.19 -6.50 -13.98
C ALA A 107 33.01 -7.85 -14.67
N VAL A 108 32.29 -7.88 -15.80
CA VAL A 108 32.17 -9.06 -16.66
C VAL A 108 33.52 -9.44 -17.28
N GLU A 109 34.30 -8.46 -17.72
CA GLU A 109 35.66 -8.68 -18.21
C GLU A 109 36.56 -9.27 -17.11
N TYR A 110 36.50 -8.71 -15.89
CA TYR A 110 37.20 -9.27 -14.73
C TYR A 110 36.84 -10.74 -14.49
N LEU A 111 35.54 -11.07 -14.40
CA LEU A 111 35.10 -12.45 -14.19
C LEU A 111 35.58 -13.37 -15.31
N THR A 112 35.51 -12.94 -16.57
CA THR A 112 35.97 -13.74 -17.70
C THR A 112 37.47 -14.07 -17.59
N ASN A 113 38.28 -13.11 -17.13
CA ASN A 113 39.72 -13.30 -16.97
C ASN A 113 40.08 -14.15 -15.74
N ALA A 114 39.31 -14.04 -14.66
CA ALA A 114 39.53 -14.77 -13.40
C ALA A 114 39.08 -16.25 -13.46
N GLN A 115 38.41 -16.68 -14.53
CA GLN A 115 37.92 -18.06 -14.65
C GLN A 115 39.07 -19.04 -14.90
N ASN A 116 39.10 -20.14 -14.13
CA ASN A 116 40.09 -21.19 -14.31
C ASN A 116 39.78 -22.11 -15.50
N ASN A 117 40.81 -22.78 -16.02
CA ASN A 117 40.67 -23.75 -17.12
C ASN A 117 39.79 -24.97 -16.78
N ASP A 118 39.49 -25.22 -15.51
CA ASP A 118 38.55 -26.26 -15.08
C ASP A 118 37.08 -25.82 -15.13
N GLY A 119 36.80 -24.62 -15.63
CA GLY A 119 35.48 -24.02 -15.73
C GLY A 119 35.00 -23.38 -14.43
N GLY A 120 35.68 -23.60 -13.31
CA GLY A 120 35.33 -23.03 -12.02
C GLY A 120 35.97 -21.68 -11.75
N PHE A 121 35.61 -21.14 -10.58
CA PHE A 121 36.16 -19.91 -10.03
C PHE A 121 36.68 -20.13 -8.62
N GLY A 122 37.83 -19.50 -8.32
CA GLY A 122 38.29 -19.28 -6.95
C GLY A 122 37.65 -18.03 -6.35
N MET A 123 37.98 -17.73 -5.09
CA MET A 123 37.49 -16.53 -4.40
C MET A 123 38.07 -15.25 -5.03
N SER A 124 39.32 -15.31 -5.47
CA SER A 124 40.03 -14.26 -6.21
C SER A 124 40.65 -14.84 -7.49
N ASP A 125 41.11 -13.96 -8.38
CA ASP A 125 41.89 -14.38 -9.56
C ASP A 125 43.14 -15.18 -9.14
N GLY A 126 43.38 -16.29 -9.83
CA GLY A 126 44.49 -17.22 -9.56
C GLY A 126 44.27 -18.22 -8.41
N ASP A 127 43.19 -18.10 -7.64
CA ASP A 127 42.85 -19.09 -6.61
C ASP A 127 42.33 -20.40 -7.21
N LEU A 128 42.46 -21.49 -6.46
CA LEU A 128 41.85 -22.77 -6.84
C LEU A 128 40.32 -22.65 -6.88
N SER A 129 39.72 -23.26 -7.90
CA SER A 129 38.28 -23.30 -8.05
C SER A 129 37.59 -23.95 -6.86
N ASN A 130 36.46 -23.38 -6.44
CA ASN A 130 35.61 -23.94 -5.39
C ASN A 130 34.11 -23.75 -5.72
N THR A 131 33.26 -24.55 -5.10
CA THR A 131 31.81 -24.60 -5.35
C THR A 131 31.11 -23.29 -5.01
N ALA A 132 31.49 -22.62 -3.91
CA ALA A 132 30.81 -21.40 -3.48
C ALA A 132 31.05 -20.25 -4.48
N SER A 133 32.31 -19.97 -4.79
CA SER A 133 32.69 -18.93 -5.74
C SER A 133 32.18 -19.23 -7.15
N THR A 134 32.27 -20.50 -7.59
CA THR A 134 31.74 -20.90 -8.90
C THR A 134 30.22 -20.72 -8.98
N ALA A 135 29.49 -21.02 -7.91
CA ALA A 135 28.05 -20.81 -7.88
C ALA A 135 27.65 -19.33 -7.92
N TRP A 136 28.38 -18.45 -7.25
CA TRP A 136 28.14 -17.00 -7.35
C TRP A 136 28.50 -16.45 -8.73
N GLY A 137 29.63 -16.89 -9.31
CA GLY A 137 29.99 -16.57 -10.69
C GLY A 137 28.91 -16.99 -11.69
N LEU A 138 28.43 -18.24 -11.61
CA LEU A 138 27.33 -18.73 -12.45
C LEU A 138 26.02 -17.96 -12.20
N SER A 139 25.73 -17.58 -10.95
CA SER A 139 24.55 -16.74 -10.64
C SER A 139 24.65 -15.36 -11.29
N ALA A 140 25.83 -14.73 -11.31
CA ALA A 140 26.02 -13.47 -12.00
C ALA A 140 25.83 -13.62 -13.53
N ILE A 141 26.36 -14.69 -14.13
CA ILE A 141 26.16 -15.01 -15.55
C ILE A 141 24.67 -15.20 -15.86
N ASN A 142 23.94 -15.91 -15.01
CA ASN A 142 22.49 -16.06 -15.12
C ASN A 142 21.76 -14.72 -15.04
N ALA A 143 22.17 -13.83 -14.13
CA ALA A 143 21.58 -12.49 -13.96
C ALA A 143 21.79 -11.60 -15.19
N LEU A 144 22.93 -11.71 -15.86
CA LEU A 144 23.26 -11.01 -17.10
C LEU A 144 22.44 -11.54 -18.31
N GLY A 145 21.86 -12.73 -18.19
CA GLY A 145 21.19 -13.43 -19.28
C GLY A 145 22.16 -13.88 -20.37
N GLU A 146 23.42 -14.12 -20.00
CA GLU A 146 24.48 -14.55 -20.93
C GLU A 146 24.55 -16.06 -21.07
N SER A 147 25.10 -16.51 -22.20
CA SER A 147 25.31 -17.93 -22.44
C SER A 147 26.55 -18.42 -21.69
N VAL A 148 26.40 -19.47 -20.89
CA VAL A 148 27.50 -20.11 -20.16
C VAL A 148 28.63 -20.61 -21.08
N SER A 149 28.39 -20.79 -22.38
CA SER A 149 29.43 -21.17 -23.34
C SER A 149 30.50 -20.08 -23.56
N PHE A 150 30.20 -18.82 -23.23
CA PHE A 150 31.21 -17.75 -23.24
C PHE A 150 32.18 -17.86 -22.07
N TYR A 151 31.79 -18.58 -21.03
CA TYR A 151 32.57 -18.83 -19.82
C TYR A 151 33.10 -20.26 -19.83
N ALA A 152 33.84 -20.63 -20.87
CA ALA A 152 34.35 -22.00 -21.03
C ALA A 152 35.76 -22.01 -21.67
N PRO A 153 36.79 -21.47 -21.00
CA PRO A 153 38.12 -21.24 -21.58
C PRO A 153 38.79 -22.51 -22.12
N ALA A 154 38.48 -23.69 -21.55
CA ALA A 154 38.93 -25.00 -22.03
C ALA A 154 37.79 -25.91 -22.52
N GLY A 155 36.64 -25.33 -22.87
CA GLY A 155 35.42 -26.09 -23.20
C GLY A 155 34.71 -26.71 -21.98
N ILE A 156 35.10 -26.30 -20.77
CA ILE A 156 34.48 -26.69 -19.49
C ILE A 156 33.87 -25.42 -18.89
N SER A 157 32.58 -25.44 -18.61
CA SER A 157 31.81 -24.31 -18.08
C SER A 157 31.67 -24.35 -16.55
N PRO A 158 31.16 -23.28 -15.91
CA PRO A 158 30.84 -23.30 -14.47
C PRO A 158 29.80 -24.36 -14.11
N VAL A 159 28.89 -24.68 -15.03
CA VAL A 159 27.90 -25.76 -14.86
C VAL A 159 28.63 -27.11 -14.76
N ASP A 160 29.55 -27.38 -15.70
CA ASP A 160 30.33 -28.62 -15.70
C ASP A 160 31.17 -28.77 -14.42
N TYR A 161 31.78 -27.67 -13.95
CA TYR A 161 32.53 -27.65 -12.70
C TYR A 161 31.64 -28.02 -11.50
N LEU A 162 30.47 -27.38 -11.35
CA LEU A 162 29.55 -27.64 -10.23
C LEU A 162 28.96 -29.05 -10.29
N GLU A 163 28.54 -29.52 -11.46
CA GLU A 163 28.02 -30.88 -11.64
C GLU A 163 29.07 -31.94 -11.26
N ALA A 164 30.36 -31.68 -11.56
CA ALA A 164 31.44 -32.56 -11.13
C ALA A 164 31.64 -32.62 -9.61
N ARG A 165 31.07 -31.68 -8.83
CA ARG A 165 31.11 -31.67 -7.35
C ARG A 165 29.87 -32.31 -6.71
N LEU A 166 28.80 -32.50 -7.47
CA LEU A 166 27.54 -33.08 -6.98
C LEU A 166 27.74 -34.54 -6.54
N GLN A 167 27.30 -34.85 -5.33
CA GLN A 167 27.28 -36.21 -4.79
C GLN A 167 25.89 -36.84 -4.94
N GLU A 168 25.82 -38.17 -4.92
CA GLU A 168 24.57 -38.94 -5.08
C GLU A 168 23.47 -38.50 -4.09
N SER A 169 23.86 -38.10 -2.87
CA SER A 169 22.94 -37.61 -1.83
C SER A 169 22.49 -36.15 -2.01
N GLY A 170 22.82 -35.49 -3.12
CA GLY A 170 22.33 -34.16 -3.47
C GLY A 170 23.08 -32.96 -2.89
N TYR A 171 24.24 -33.19 -2.25
CA TYR A 171 25.11 -32.11 -1.76
C TYR A 171 26.34 -31.94 -2.66
N PHE A 172 26.99 -30.78 -2.57
CA PHE A 172 28.17 -30.45 -3.35
C PHE A 172 29.40 -30.37 -2.45
N LEU A 173 30.48 -31.05 -2.83
CA LEU A 173 31.76 -30.92 -2.15
C LEU A 173 32.37 -29.53 -2.39
N PHE A 174 33.20 -29.05 -1.47
CA PHE A 174 33.75 -27.68 -1.56
C PHE A 174 34.61 -27.47 -2.81
N ASP A 175 35.49 -28.40 -3.18
CA ASP A 175 36.38 -28.26 -4.33
C ASP A 175 36.74 -29.62 -4.98
N ALA A 176 37.71 -29.59 -5.90
CA ALA A 176 38.24 -30.77 -6.59
C ALA A 176 38.90 -31.82 -5.66
N ASN A 177 39.48 -31.36 -4.54
CA ASN A 177 40.32 -32.15 -3.62
C ASN A 177 39.54 -32.69 -2.41
N ALA A 178 38.39 -32.09 -2.11
CA ALA A 178 37.50 -32.55 -1.06
C ALA A 178 37.00 -33.98 -1.34
N SER A 179 37.02 -34.82 -0.31
CA SER A 179 36.54 -36.21 -0.36
C SER A 179 35.42 -36.51 0.64
N SER A 180 35.07 -35.54 1.48
CA SER A 180 34.02 -35.61 2.48
C SER A 180 33.39 -34.23 2.69
N PRO A 181 32.12 -34.15 3.11
CA PRO A 181 31.50 -32.88 3.47
C PRO A 181 32.18 -32.25 4.69
N ASP A 182 32.10 -30.93 4.77
CA ASP A 182 32.58 -30.08 5.85
C ASP A 182 31.44 -29.20 6.42
N LEU A 183 31.78 -28.28 7.32
CA LEU A 183 30.80 -27.37 7.93
C LEU A 183 30.23 -26.35 6.94
N PHE A 184 30.88 -26.11 5.80
CA PHE A 184 30.46 -25.14 4.78
C PHE A 184 29.72 -25.79 3.61
N THR A 185 29.65 -27.12 3.57
CA THR A 185 28.96 -27.90 2.56
C THR A 185 27.48 -27.52 2.42
N PRO A 186 26.70 -27.28 3.50
CA PRO A 186 25.31 -26.81 3.37
C PRO A 186 25.21 -25.46 2.64
N VAL A 187 26.12 -24.52 2.93
CA VAL A 187 26.16 -23.19 2.30
C VAL A 187 26.51 -23.33 0.82
N SER A 188 27.60 -24.04 0.51
CA SER A 188 28.05 -24.28 -0.87
C SER A 188 26.98 -24.98 -1.70
N SER A 189 26.29 -25.97 -1.11
CA SER A 189 25.19 -26.68 -1.78
C SER A 189 23.99 -25.76 -2.03
N SER A 190 23.68 -24.84 -1.12
CA SER A 190 22.60 -23.88 -1.31
C SER A 190 22.88 -22.92 -2.47
N TYR A 191 24.12 -22.45 -2.61
CA TYR A 191 24.53 -21.57 -3.70
C TYR A 191 24.50 -22.30 -5.04
N ALA A 192 25.07 -23.51 -5.09
CA ALA A 192 25.07 -24.34 -6.30
C ALA A 192 23.64 -24.66 -6.77
N GLY A 193 22.73 -24.96 -5.84
CA GLY A 193 21.32 -25.21 -6.15
C GLY A 193 20.62 -24.02 -6.80
N ILE A 194 20.87 -22.79 -6.33
CA ILE A 194 20.33 -21.56 -6.94
C ILE A 194 20.91 -21.36 -8.34
N ALA A 195 22.23 -21.48 -8.48
CA ALA A 195 22.93 -21.23 -9.74
C ALA A 195 22.53 -22.23 -10.84
N LEU A 196 22.50 -23.53 -10.52
CA LEU A 196 22.13 -24.60 -11.45
C LEU A 196 20.63 -24.59 -11.81
N ALA A 197 19.78 -23.97 -10.98
CA ALA A 197 18.39 -23.71 -11.31
C ALA A 197 18.20 -22.53 -12.28
N GLY A 198 19.29 -21.94 -12.78
CA GLY A 198 19.27 -20.73 -13.62
C GLY A 198 18.79 -19.49 -12.85
N LYS A 199 18.94 -19.49 -11.52
CA LYS A 199 18.54 -18.38 -10.64
C LYS A 199 19.76 -17.61 -10.16
N PHE A 200 19.49 -16.47 -9.53
CA PHE A 200 20.47 -15.50 -9.07
C PHE A 200 19.86 -14.64 -7.95
N TYR A 201 20.69 -13.83 -7.29
CA TYR A 201 20.24 -12.97 -6.20
C TYR A 201 19.78 -11.59 -6.70
N PRO A 202 18.75 -10.99 -6.08
CA PRO A 202 17.86 -11.61 -5.11
C PRO A 202 16.98 -12.68 -5.79
N VAL A 203 16.83 -13.85 -5.14
CA VAL A 203 16.11 -15.01 -5.72
C VAL A 203 14.62 -14.71 -5.95
N THR A 204 14.07 -13.82 -5.14
CA THR A 204 12.72 -13.26 -5.29
C THR A 204 12.69 -11.85 -4.71
N SER A 205 11.80 -11.01 -5.22
CA SER A 205 11.44 -9.74 -4.60
C SER A 205 10.03 -9.82 -4.03
N ILE A 206 9.80 -9.18 -2.90
CA ILE A 206 8.47 -8.93 -2.37
C ILE A 206 7.92 -7.73 -3.11
N SER A 207 6.74 -7.85 -3.74
CA SER A 207 6.09 -6.68 -4.31
C SER A 207 5.75 -5.68 -3.20
N SER A 208 5.97 -4.39 -3.45
CA SER A 208 5.42 -3.35 -2.57
C SER A 208 3.88 -3.49 -2.55
N PRO A 209 3.22 -3.27 -1.40
CA PRO A 209 1.76 -3.25 -1.34
C PRO A 209 1.21 -2.29 -2.38
N ALA A 210 0.13 -2.68 -3.06
CA ALA A 210 -0.59 -1.79 -3.95
C ALA A 210 -1.35 -0.75 -3.13
N THR A 211 -1.40 0.49 -3.60
CA THR A 211 -2.31 1.52 -3.13
C THR A 211 -3.61 1.42 -3.94
N VAL A 212 -4.73 1.20 -3.25
CA VAL A 212 -6.05 0.92 -3.83
C VAL A 212 -7.14 1.78 -3.18
N SER A 213 -8.26 1.95 -3.87
CA SER A 213 -9.49 2.39 -3.23
C SER A 213 -10.12 1.21 -2.51
N LEU A 214 -10.60 1.40 -1.28
CA LEU A 214 -11.29 0.40 -0.48
C LEU A 214 -12.65 0.93 -0.05
N ARG A 215 -13.69 0.12 -0.29
CA ARG A 215 -15.00 0.27 0.35
C ARG A 215 -15.34 -1.03 1.08
N ILE A 216 -15.73 -0.94 2.34
CA ILE A 216 -16.28 -2.06 3.12
C ILE A 216 -17.73 -1.73 3.43
N GLU A 217 -18.65 -2.45 2.82
CA GLU A 217 -20.09 -2.27 2.93
C GLU A 217 -20.70 -3.33 3.86
N GLY A 218 -21.14 -2.94 5.05
CA GLY A 218 -21.92 -3.83 5.92
C GLY A 218 -23.36 -3.95 5.45
N ALA A 219 -24.15 -4.76 6.15
CA ALA A 219 -25.58 -4.93 5.87
C ALA A 219 -26.35 -3.60 6.00
N ASP A 220 -26.07 -2.87 7.08
CA ASP A 220 -26.82 -1.67 7.46
C ASP A 220 -26.03 -0.38 7.31
N ASP A 221 -24.70 -0.43 7.32
CA ASP A 221 -23.84 0.77 7.25
C ASP A 221 -22.52 0.53 6.50
N THR A 222 -21.98 1.59 5.90
CA THR A 222 -20.62 1.56 5.34
C THR A 222 -19.62 1.51 6.49
N VAL A 223 -18.83 0.44 6.56
CA VAL A 223 -17.86 0.23 7.64
C VAL A 223 -16.59 1.06 7.42
N CYS A 224 -16.11 1.14 6.17
CA CYS A 224 -14.85 1.82 5.85
C CYS A 224 -14.85 2.30 4.40
N VAL A 225 -14.31 3.48 4.17
CA VAL A 225 -13.98 4.01 2.83
C VAL A 225 -12.58 4.61 2.91
N LEU A 226 -11.68 4.23 2.01
CA LEU A 226 -10.31 4.73 1.92
C LEU A 226 -9.90 4.83 0.45
N ASP A 227 -9.41 5.98 0.01
CA ASP A 227 -8.93 6.14 -1.38
C ASP A 227 -7.48 5.66 -1.57
N THR A 228 -6.76 5.40 -0.46
CA THR A 228 -5.34 5.08 -0.45
C THR A 228 -5.01 3.90 0.45
N ALA A 229 -5.92 2.92 0.54
CA ALA A 229 -5.66 1.70 1.32
C ALA A 229 -4.50 0.91 0.72
N GLN A 230 -3.72 0.23 1.57
CA GLN A 230 -2.53 -0.49 1.11
C GLN A 230 -2.61 -1.98 1.39
N GLY A 231 -2.35 -2.81 0.39
CA GLY A 231 -2.27 -4.26 0.58
C GLY A 231 -1.68 -4.96 -0.64
N ARG A 232 -1.10 -6.14 -0.42
CA ARG A 232 -0.66 -7.00 -1.53
C ARG A 232 -1.82 -7.80 -2.09
N THR A 233 -2.71 -8.20 -1.21
CA THR A 233 -3.89 -9.01 -1.55
C THR A 233 -5.16 -8.34 -1.07
N ALA A 234 -6.30 -8.73 -1.63
CA ALA A 234 -7.60 -8.20 -1.19
C ALA A 234 -7.84 -8.43 0.31
N LEU A 235 -7.34 -9.53 0.88
CA LEU A 235 -7.41 -9.81 2.32
C LEU A 235 -6.43 -8.97 3.14
N ASP A 236 -5.24 -8.65 2.61
CA ASP A 236 -4.28 -7.81 3.32
C ASP A 236 -4.78 -6.39 3.52
N VAL A 237 -5.57 -5.87 2.57
CA VAL A 237 -6.21 -4.56 2.70
C VAL A 237 -7.16 -4.52 3.90
N ILE A 238 -7.85 -5.62 4.21
CA ILE A 238 -8.68 -5.73 5.43
C ILE A 238 -7.82 -5.69 6.70
N LYS A 239 -6.65 -6.31 6.69
CA LYS A 239 -5.75 -6.33 7.85
C LYS A 239 -5.11 -4.97 8.09
N SER A 240 -4.67 -4.30 7.02
CA SER A 240 -3.91 -3.05 7.09
C SER A 240 -4.77 -1.83 7.40
N SER A 241 -6.02 -1.80 6.94
CA SER A 241 -6.92 -0.66 7.14
C SER A 241 -7.75 -0.71 8.43
N SER A 242 -7.70 -1.81 9.18
CA SER A 242 -8.55 -2.00 10.37
C SER A 242 -8.29 -0.97 11.47
N ALA A 243 -7.02 -0.61 11.70
CA ALA A 243 -6.67 0.39 12.70
C ALA A 243 -7.12 1.79 12.28
N GLU A 244 -7.00 2.12 10.99
CA GLU A 244 -7.39 3.41 10.44
C GLU A 244 -8.91 3.61 10.41
N CYS A 245 -9.66 2.56 10.04
CA CYS A 245 -11.12 2.58 10.03
C CYS A 245 -11.77 2.13 11.35
N GLY A 246 -10.98 1.76 12.37
CA GLY A 246 -11.47 1.44 13.71
C GLY A 246 -12.37 0.20 13.80
N TYR A 247 -12.30 -0.73 12.86
CA TYR A 247 -13.06 -1.98 12.89
C TYR A 247 -12.21 -3.15 13.41
N THR A 248 -12.89 -4.20 13.88
CA THR A 248 -12.27 -5.49 14.18
C THR A 248 -12.60 -6.50 13.10
N TYR A 249 -11.82 -7.57 12.97
CA TYR A 249 -12.07 -8.62 12.00
C TYR A 249 -11.67 -10.00 12.53
N ALA A 250 -12.26 -11.04 11.95
CA ALA A 250 -11.90 -12.43 12.24
C ALA A 250 -11.67 -13.20 10.94
N ILE A 251 -10.56 -13.93 10.87
CA ILE A 251 -10.18 -14.78 9.74
C ILE A 251 -10.04 -16.20 10.25
N GLN A 252 -10.60 -17.15 9.52
CA GLN A 252 -10.48 -18.57 9.78
C GLN A 252 -9.73 -19.25 8.64
N ASP A 253 -8.69 -20.01 8.97
CA ASP A 253 -8.02 -20.86 7.99
C ASP A 253 -8.93 -22.04 7.60
N THR A 254 -9.12 -22.23 6.30
CA THR A 254 -9.88 -23.34 5.74
C THR A 254 -9.01 -24.15 4.78
N GLN A 255 -9.50 -25.30 4.34
CA GLN A 255 -8.82 -26.10 3.30
C GLN A 255 -8.72 -25.37 1.94
N TYR A 256 -9.46 -24.27 1.76
CA TYR A 256 -9.48 -23.45 0.55
C TYR A 256 -8.74 -22.11 0.72
N GLY A 257 -8.00 -21.96 1.83
CA GLY A 257 -7.33 -20.71 2.20
C GLY A 257 -8.03 -19.93 3.32
N PRO A 258 -7.51 -18.74 3.66
CA PRO A 258 -8.06 -17.91 4.72
C PRO A 258 -9.43 -17.34 4.32
N TYR A 259 -10.41 -17.51 5.19
CA TYR A 259 -11.78 -17.02 5.01
C TYR A 259 -12.09 -15.91 6.03
N LEU A 260 -12.52 -14.74 5.55
CA LEU A 260 -12.92 -13.62 6.39
C LEU A 260 -14.33 -13.86 6.93
N THR A 261 -14.46 -14.19 8.21
CA THR A 261 -15.74 -14.56 8.82
C THR A 261 -16.48 -13.38 9.43
N THR A 262 -15.78 -12.31 9.79
CA THR A 262 -16.36 -11.19 10.54
C THR A 262 -15.61 -9.90 10.24
N ILE A 263 -16.34 -8.81 10.05
CA ILE A 263 -15.84 -7.44 10.13
C ILE A 263 -16.79 -6.66 11.05
N ALA A 264 -16.23 -5.80 11.89
CA ALA A 264 -16.95 -5.09 12.94
C ALA A 264 -17.78 -6.06 13.81
N SER A 265 -19.09 -5.86 13.90
CA SER A 265 -20.02 -6.74 14.63
C SER A 265 -20.78 -7.72 13.72
N GLU A 266 -20.49 -7.76 12.42
CA GLU A 266 -21.23 -8.55 11.43
C GLU A 266 -20.48 -9.84 11.08
N ALA A 267 -20.99 -10.97 11.58
CA ALA A 267 -20.44 -12.29 11.32
C ALA A 267 -21.21 -13.01 10.21
N ALA A 268 -20.50 -13.70 9.33
CA ALA A 268 -21.08 -14.51 8.26
C ALA A 268 -22.07 -15.55 8.83
N SER A 269 -23.21 -15.72 8.17
CA SER A 269 -24.32 -16.54 8.66
C SER A 269 -25.17 -17.09 7.51
N GLY A 270 -25.37 -18.40 7.50
CA GLY A 270 -26.19 -19.06 6.48
C GLY A 270 -25.58 -18.94 5.08
N MET A 271 -26.30 -18.31 4.15
CA MET A 271 -25.83 -18.03 2.79
C MET A 271 -25.24 -16.62 2.64
N ASP A 272 -25.33 -15.81 3.69
CA ASP A 272 -24.81 -14.45 3.70
C ASP A 272 -23.43 -14.42 4.37
N GLY A 273 -22.52 -13.62 3.82
CA GLY A 273 -21.20 -13.45 4.39
C GLY A 273 -20.40 -12.36 3.71
N TRP A 274 -19.13 -12.25 4.11
CA TRP A 274 -18.21 -11.27 3.54
C TRP A 274 -17.66 -11.76 2.21
N SER A 275 -17.94 -10.99 1.17
CA SER A 275 -17.46 -11.20 -0.20
C SER A 275 -16.65 -9.99 -0.65
N TYR A 276 -15.83 -10.16 -1.70
CA TYR A 276 -15.01 -9.09 -2.25
C TYR A 276 -15.13 -9.04 -3.78
N LEU A 277 -15.07 -7.83 -4.33
CA LEU A 277 -15.17 -7.52 -5.76
C LEU A 277 -14.04 -6.55 -6.13
N PRO A 278 -12.89 -7.04 -6.62
CA PRO A 278 -11.88 -6.17 -7.21
C PRO A 278 -12.40 -5.61 -8.54
N ASN A 279 -12.35 -4.31 -8.69
CA ASN A 279 -12.89 -3.55 -9.81
C ASN A 279 -14.35 -3.91 -10.13
N TYR A 280 -15.15 -4.16 -9.08
CA TYR A 280 -16.57 -4.55 -9.14
C TYR A 280 -16.84 -5.92 -9.81
N GLU A 281 -15.79 -6.70 -10.09
CA GLU A 281 -15.88 -8.00 -10.74
C GLU A 281 -15.69 -9.15 -9.76
N MET A 282 -16.29 -10.31 -10.04
CA MET A 282 -16.16 -11.49 -9.20
C MET A 282 -14.81 -12.18 -9.43
N ALA A 283 -13.96 -12.18 -8.40
CA ALA A 283 -12.68 -12.85 -8.45
C ALA A 283 -12.80 -14.38 -8.47
N GLN A 284 -11.92 -15.04 -9.21
CA GLN A 284 -11.87 -16.51 -9.37
C GLN A 284 -10.92 -17.21 -8.37
N VAL A 285 -10.41 -16.47 -7.39
CA VAL A 285 -9.48 -16.94 -6.36
C VAL A 285 -9.91 -16.40 -4.99
N GLY A 286 -9.36 -16.96 -3.90
CA GLY A 286 -9.60 -16.44 -2.56
C GLY A 286 -8.97 -15.06 -2.37
N ALA A 287 -9.52 -14.26 -1.44
CA ALA A 287 -9.03 -12.90 -1.19
C ALA A 287 -7.57 -12.84 -0.71
N GLY A 288 -7.06 -13.92 -0.12
CA GLY A 288 -5.65 -14.07 0.27
C GLY A 288 -4.71 -14.37 -0.90
N ASP A 289 -5.24 -14.76 -2.07
CA ASP A 289 -4.47 -15.09 -3.27
C ASP A 289 -4.65 -14.06 -4.40
N TYR A 290 -5.69 -13.22 -4.31
CA TYR A 290 -5.90 -12.14 -5.29
C TYR A 290 -4.87 -11.04 -5.08
N VAL A 291 -3.86 -10.97 -5.95
CA VAL A 291 -2.81 -9.94 -5.92
C VAL A 291 -3.36 -8.62 -6.49
N LEU A 292 -3.27 -7.56 -5.70
CA LEU A 292 -3.75 -6.23 -6.06
C LEU A 292 -2.77 -5.45 -6.93
N SER A 293 -3.32 -4.57 -7.76
CA SER A 293 -2.60 -3.58 -8.56
C SER A 293 -2.87 -2.17 -8.06
N ASN A 294 -1.90 -1.25 -8.25
CA ASN A 294 -2.10 0.16 -7.90
C ASN A 294 -3.30 0.73 -8.65
N GLY A 295 -4.21 1.38 -7.92
CA GLY A 295 -5.42 2.01 -8.46
C GLY A 295 -6.61 1.06 -8.62
N ASP A 296 -6.53 -0.19 -8.15
CA ASP A 296 -7.70 -1.07 -8.08
C ASP A 296 -8.78 -0.46 -7.17
N ASP A 297 -10.06 -0.68 -7.52
CA ASP A 297 -11.19 -0.45 -6.63
C ASP A 297 -11.55 -1.77 -5.92
N VAL A 298 -11.38 -1.84 -4.60
CA VAL A 298 -11.66 -3.04 -3.81
C VAL A 298 -12.93 -2.84 -3.00
N LEU A 299 -14.02 -3.48 -3.41
CA LEU A 299 -15.26 -3.51 -2.66
C LEU A 299 -15.35 -4.81 -1.85
N TRP A 300 -15.39 -4.69 -0.53
CA TRP A 300 -15.85 -5.75 0.37
C TRP A 300 -17.29 -5.48 0.76
N TYR A 301 -18.10 -6.53 0.84
CA TYR A 301 -19.50 -6.37 1.25
C TYR A 301 -20.02 -7.56 2.04
N TYR A 302 -20.98 -7.29 2.93
CA TYR A 302 -21.76 -8.31 3.61
C TYR A 302 -23.06 -8.58 2.85
N GLY A 303 -23.36 -9.86 2.57
CA GLY A 303 -24.62 -10.28 1.97
C GLY A 303 -24.49 -11.56 1.16
N ALA A 304 -25.42 -11.78 0.23
CA ALA A 304 -25.37 -12.89 -0.70
C ALA A 304 -24.14 -12.79 -1.62
N TRP A 305 -23.43 -13.88 -1.83
CA TRP A 305 -22.16 -13.93 -2.60
C TRP A 305 -22.27 -13.46 -4.06
N ASP A 306 -23.49 -13.40 -4.61
CA ASP A 306 -23.80 -12.99 -5.97
C ASP A 306 -24.44 -11.59 -6.06
N ALA A 307 -24.44 -10.83 -4.96
CA ALA A 307 -24.98 -9.48 -4.95
C ALA A 307 -24.15 -8.53 -5.85
N LEU A 308 -24.85 -7.74 -6.66
CA LEU A 308 -24.24 -6.82 -7.61
C LEU A 308 -24.18 -5.39 -7.06
N PRO A 309 -23.07 -4.65 -7.25
CA PRO A 309 -22.92 -3.35 -6.63
C PRO A 309 -23.70 -2.25 -7.34
N LEU A 310 -24.26 -1.35 -6.53
CA LEU A 310 -24.95 -0.14 -6.98
C LEU A 310 -24.04 1.08 -6.91
N ARG A 311 -24.36 2.10 -7.72
CA ARG A 311 -23.87 3.48 -7.59
C ARG A 311 -24.97 4.50 -7.86
N VAL A 312 -24.80 5.70 -7.28
CA VAL A 312 -25.64 6.87 -7.58
C VAL A 312 -24.88 7.80 -8.52
N VAL A 313 -25.44 8.09 -9.69
CA VAL A 313 -24.91 9.10 -10.61
C VAL A 313 -25.78 10.36 -10.50
N HIS A 314 -25.20 11.44 -9.99
CA HIS A 314 -25.81 12.76 -9.96
C HIS A 314 -24.79 13.78 -10.45
N SER A 315 -25.11 14.53 -11.50
CA SER A 315 -24.15 15.39 -12.21
C SER A 315 -23.74 16.65 -11.43
N GLU A 316 -24.46 16.98 -10.37
CA GLU A 316 -24.30 18.24 -9.64
C GLU A 316 -24.01 17.95 -8.16
N SER A 317 -22.90 18.43 -7.62
CA SER A 317 -22.62 18.40 -6.19
C SER A 317 -23.27 19.58 -5.44
N SER A 318 -23.75 20.58 -6.17
CA SER A 318 -24.47 21.75 -5.65
C SER A 318 -25.60 22.18 -6.60
N VAL A 319 -26.77 22.50 -6.07
CA VAL A 319 -28.01 22.83 -6.80
C VAL A 319 -28.69 24.05 -6.17
N SER A 320 -29.56 24.78 -6.88
CA SER A 320 -30.29 25.92 -6.31
C SER A 320 -31.60 25.47 -5.66
N VAL A 321 -32.05 26.20 -4.63
CA VAL A 321 -33.40 25.97 -4.06
C VAL A 321 -34.46 26.28 -5.12
N GLY A 322 -35.40 25.34 -5.29
CA GLY A 322 -36.44 25.35 -6.32
C GLY A 322 -36.04 24.65 -7.62
N ASP A 323 -34.77 24.23 -7.76
CA ASP A 323 -34.34 23.47 -8.93
C ASP A 323 -34.90 22.04 -8.90
N THR A 324 -34.88 21.41 -10.07
CA THR A 324 -35.18 20.00 -10.23
C THR A 324 -34.04 19.33 -10.99
N THR A 325 -33.49 18.25 -10.43
CA THR A 325 -32.39 17.48 -11.03
C THR A 325 -32.80 16.02 -11.25
N VAL A 326 -31.91 15.26 -11.88
CA VAL A 326 -32.09 13.83 -12.12
C VAL A 326 -30.90 13.07 -11.55
N ALA A 327 -31.19 12.11 -10.67
CA ALA A 327 -30.24 11.08 -10.27
C ALA A 327 -30.50 9.80 -11.08
N THR A 328 -29.45 9.11 -11.50
CA THR A 328 -29.54 7.79 -12.14
C THR A 328 -28.91 6.76 -11.20
N ILE A 329 -29.63 5.67 -10.93
CA ILE A 329 -29.08 4.53 -10.19
C ILE A 329 -28.62 3.49 -11.19
N GLU A 330 -27.39 3.03 -11.02
CA GLU A 330 -26.80 2.01 -11.88
C GLU A 330 -26.33 0.81 -11.05
N GLN A 331 -26.42 -0.37 -11.64
CA GLN A 331 -25.90 -1.61 -11.10
C GLN A 331 -24.77 -2.09 -12.02
N TYR A 332 -23.66 -2.57 -11.44
CA TYR A 332 -22.58 -3.16 -12.20
C TYR A 332 -22.92 -4.60 -12.59
N ASN A 333 -22.97 -4.89 -13.88
CA ASN A 333 -23.25 -6.22 -14.39
C ASN A 333 -22.53 -6.46 -15.72
N ASN A 334 -21.89 -7.62 -15.85
CA ASN A 334 -21.16 -8.05 -17.04
C ASN A 334 -20.15 -6.98 -17.56
N GLY A 335 -19.27 -6.48 -16.69
CA GLY A 335 -18.24 -5.51 -17.08
C GLY A 335 -18.71 -4.08 -17.31
N SER A 336 -19.96 -3.74 -16.97
CA SER A 336 -20.51 -2.41 -17.25
C SER A 336 -21.53 -1.94 -16.20
N TRP A 337 -21.56 -0.63 -15.96
CA TRP A 337 -22.61 0.02 -15.19
C TRP A 337 -23.87 0.18 -16.06
N GLN A 338 -25.01 -0.27 -15.56
CA GLN A 338 -26.28 -0.26 -16.28
C GLN A 338 -27.38 0.35 -15.40
N ALA A 339 -28.22 1.20 -15.98
CA ALA A 339 -29.32 1.84 -15.25
C ALA A 339 -30.30 0.80 -14.69
N LEU A 340 -30.62 0.91 -13.39
CA LEU A 340 -31.45 -0.05 -12.67
C LEU A 340 -32.82 0.55 -12.35
N SER A 341 -33.86 -0.04 -12.94
CA SER A 341 -35.26 0.28 -12.61
C SER A 341 -35.72 -0.41 -11.33
N GLY A 342 -36.59 0.24 -10.55
CA GLY A 342 -37.12 -0.31 -9.30
C GLY A 342 -36.18 -0.19 -8.10
N ALA A 343 -34.96 0.33 -8.27
CA ALA A 343 -34.07 0.69 -7.17
C ALA A 343 -34.62 1.86 -6.35
N THR A 344 -34.32 1.88 -5.06
CA THR A 344 -34.71 2.94 -4.13
C THR A 344 -33.54 3.88 -3.88
N LEU A 345 -33.70 5.15 -4.20
CA LEU A 345 -32.81 6.23 -3.79
C LEU A 345 -33.26 6.81 -2.45
N LYS A 346 -32.33 6.97 -1.51
CA LYS A 346 -32.53 7.56 -0.19
C LYS A 346 -31.96 8.98 -0.16
N ARG A 347 -32.72 9.92 0.41
CA ARG A 347 -32.29 11.29 0.72
C ARG A 347 -32.74 11.63 2.13
N GLY A 348 -31.88 11.47 3.13
CA GLY A 348 -32.30 11.56 4.53
C GLY A 348 -33.39 10.52 4.85
N SER A 349 -34.57 10.97 5.30
CA SER A 349 -35.73 10.12 5.56
C SER A 349 -36.60 9.86 4.32
N GLU A 350 -36.36 10.57 3.21
CA GLU A 350 -37.11 10.42 1.97
C GLU A 350 -36.63 9.21 1.18
N SER A 351 -37.55 8.58 0.45
CA SER A 351 -37.27 7.44 -0.43
C SER A 351 -37.95 7.66 -1.77
N PHE A 352 -37.21 7.43 -2.86
CA PHE A 352 -37.67 7.60 -4.23
C PHE A 352 -37.39 6.31 -5.01
N VAL A 353 -38.31 5.92 -5.90
CA VAL A 353 -38.14 4.72 -6.73
C VAL A 353 -37.81 5.13 -8.15
N THR A 354 -36.79 4.51 -8.72
CA THR A 354 -36.35 4.74 -10.09
C THR A 354 -37.39 4.30 -11.12
N ASN A 355 -37.49 5.07 -12.21
CA ASN A 355 -38.33 4.75 -13.36
C ASN A 355 -37.69 3.66 -14.26
N ALA A 356 -38.26 3.41 -15.45
CA ALA A 356 -37.76 2.42 -16.40
C ALA A 356 -36.38 2.74 -16.99
N GLN A 357 -35.90 3.98 -16.85
CA GLN A 357 -34.58 4.45 -17.26
C GLN A 357 -33.59 4.47 -16.08
N GLY A 358 -33.97 3.91 -14.91
CA GLY A 358 -33.15 3.96 -13.70
C GLY A 358 -33.03 5.35 -13.07
N GLN A 359 -33.94 6.26 -13.41
CA GLN A 359 -33.86 7.67 -13.03
C GLN A 359 -34.86 8.04 -11.94
N VAL A 360 -34.44 8.94 -11.06
CA VAL A 360 -35.28 9.65 -10.08
C VAL A 360 -35.17 11.15 -10.35
N THR A 361 -36.31 11.81 -10.47
CA THR A 361 -36.39 13.28 -10.48
C THR A 361 -36.44 13.80 -9.05
N LEU A 362 -35.48 14.64 -8.67
CA LEU A 362 -35.37 15.24 -7.34
C LEU A 362 -35.75 16.72 -7.41
N SER A 363 -36.72 17.13 -6.59
CA SER A 363 -37.03 18.54 -6.36
C SER A 363 -36.33 19.05 -5.10
N TRP A 364 -35.71 20.23 -5.20
CA TRP A 364 -34.87 20.83 -4.17
C TRP A 364 -35.57 22.00 -3.49
N GLU A 365 -36.67 21.73 -2.79
CA GLU A 365 -37.52 22.76 -2.20
C GLU A 365 -36.94 23.39 -0.92
N GLN A 366 -35.87 22.79 -0.37
CA GLN A 366 -35.27 23.22 0.90
C GLN A 366 -33.75 23.39 0.75
N ASP A 367 -33.25 24.42 1.43
CA ASP A 367 -31.83 24.67 1.62
C ASP A 367 -31.23 23.58 2.54
N GLY A 368 -30.12 22.97 2.16
CA GLY A 368 -29.59 21.84 2.92
C GLY A 368 -28.49 21.02 2.28
N ALA A 369 -27.83 20.20 3.09
CA ALA A 369 -26.79 19.28 2.65
C ALA A 369 -27.27 17.82 2.83
N TYR A 370 -27.45 17.12 1.71
CA TYR A 370 -28.14 15.84 1.68
C TYR A 370 -27.24 14.72 1.17
N TYR A 371 -27.12 13.63 1.93
CA TYR A 371 -26.55 12.39 1.41
C TYR A 371 -27.56 11.64 0.56
N LEU A 372 -27.11 11.20 -0.61
CA LEU A 372 -27.83 10.32 -1.51
C LEU A 372 -27.14 8.96 -1.55
N TYR A 373 -27.91 7.88 -1.42
CA TYR A 373 -27.46 6.50 -1.65
C TYR A 373 -28.60 5.64 -2.16
N ALA A 374 -28.28 4.49 -2.75
CA ALA A 374 -29.25 3.60 -3.38
C ALA A 374 -29.21 2.18 -2.82
N GLU A 375 -30.40 1.59 -2.71
CA GLU A 375 -30.65 0.22 -2.26
C GLU A 375 -31.56 -0.49 -3.26
N ALA A 376 -31.35 -1.80 -3.44
CA ALA A 376 -32.21 -2.67 -4.22
C ALA A 376 -32.06 -4.12 -3.72
N ASP A 377 -33.04 -4.96 -4.02
CA ASP A 377 -32.97 -6.39 -3.72
C ASP A 377 -31.76 -7.04 -4.42
N ALA A 378 -31.13 -8.02 -3.73
CA ALA A 378 -29.97 -8.77 -4.24
C ALA A 378 -28.81 -7.88 -4.76
N SER A 379 -28.63 -6.70 -4.16
CA SER A 379 -27.64 -5.73 -4.59
C SER A 379 -26.83 -5.22 -3.40
N VAL A 380 -25.56 -4.89 -3.64
CA VAL A 380 -24.73 -4.19 -2.65
C VAL A 380 -25.11 -2.71 -2.70
N ARG A 381 -25.47 -2.13 -1.55
CA ARG A 381 -25.81 -0.72 -1.42
C ARG A 381 -24.70 0.17 -2.00
N SER A 382 -25.09 1.29 -2.61
CA SER A 382 -24.13 2.26 -3.13
C SER A 382 -23.38 3.00 -2.02
N GLU A 383 -22.24 3.58 -2.38
CA GLU A 383 -21.65 4.67 -1.63
C GLU A 383 -22.64 5.85 -1.45
N LYS A 384 -22.39 6.68 -0.44
CA LYS A 384 -23.12 7.94 -0.24
C LYS A 384 -22.40 9.04 -1.00
N ILE A 385 -23.17 9.87 -1.72
CA ILE A 385 -22.68 11.12 -2.29
C ILE A 385 -23.36 12.30 -1.59
N LEU A 386 -22.64 13.40 -1.41
CA LEU A 386 -23.18 14.64 -0.81
C LEU A 386 -23.65 15.59 -1.91
N VAL A 387 -24.87 16.11 -1.79
CA VAL A 387 -25.42 17.16 -2.65
C VAL A 387 -25.89 18.34 -1.80
N ILE A 388 -25.41 19.54 -2.12
CA ILE A 388 -25.73 20.79 -1.43
C ILE A 388 -26.83 21.54 -2.20
N SER A 389 -27.98 21.75 -1.58
CA SER A 389 -29.07 22.60 -2.10
C SER A 389 -28.99 23.99 -1.49
N GLY A 390 -28.99 25.02 -2.34
CA GLY A 390 -28.85 26.42 -1.95
C GLY A 390 -27.47 26.73 -1.39
N ASN A 391 -27.45 27.30 -0.19
CA ASN A 391 -26.25 27.54 0.60
C ASN A 391 -25.91 26.34 1.51
N GLY A 392 -26.68 25.24 1.47
CA GLY A 392 -26.42 24.04 2.26
C GLY A 392 -27.07 24.02 3.64
N GLY A 393 -27.94 24.98 3.94
CA GLY A 393 -28.52 25.17 5.28
C GLY A 393 -27.60 25.99 6.17
N SER A 394 -27.75 25.82 7.48
CA SER A 394 -26.84 26.44 8.45
C SER A 394 -25.53 25.64 8.48
N SER A 395 -24.40 26.33 8.32
CA SER A 395 -23.06 25.72 8.36
C SER A 395 -22.19 26.34 9.43
N GLN A 396 -21.32 25.53 10.02
CA GLN A 396 -20.25 25.97 10.90
C GLN A 396 -18.99 25.17 10.57
N SER A 397 -17.83 25.84 10.58
CA SER A 397 -16.56 25.22 10.27
C SER A 397 -15.57 25.31 11.44
N ILE A 398 -14.69 24.31 11.54
CA ILE A 398 -13.51 24.36 12.41
C ILE A 398 -12.27 24.12 11.55
N GLU A 399 -11.29 25.00 11.70
CA GLU A 399 -9.96 24.82 11.10
C GLU A 399 -9.22 23.64 11.74
N MET A 400 -8.66 22.79 10.89
CA MET A 400 -7.83 21.65 11.27
C MET A 400 -6.38 21.91 10.84
N SER A 401 -5.44 21.57 11.73
CA SER A 401 -4.01 21.72 11.43
C SER A 401 -3.20 20.55 11.98
N VAL A 402 -2.22 20.10 11.20
CA VAL A 402 -1.21 19.13 11.61
C VAL A 402 0.16 19.53 11.08
N ILE A 403 1.20 19.23 11.84
CA ILE A 403 2.60 19.33 11.40
C ILE A 403 3.10 17.91 11.19
N ILE A 404 3.59 17.60 10.00
CA ILE A 404 4.31 16.35 9.76
C ILE A 404 5.78 16.55 10.14
N GLY A 405 6.19 15.95 11.26
CA GLY A 405 7.52 16.13 11.87
C GLY A 405 8.64 15.47 11.05
N SER A 406 9.88 15.97 11.04
CA SER A 406 10.86 15.88 12.13
C SER A 406 11.01 17.12 13.02
N SER A 407 11.25 16.88 14.31
CA SER A 407 11.32 17.81 15.46
C SER A 407 11.38 19.34 15.22
N GLY A 408 10.38 20.09 15.71
CA GLY A 408 10.54 21.43 16.29
C GLY A 408 9.55 22.57 15.91
N SER A 409 8.57 22.83 16.80
CA SER A 409 7.94 24.15 17.16
C SER A 409 6.95 24.93 16.24
N LYS A 410 5.66 24.92 16.69
CA LYS A 410 4.61 25.96 16.97
C LYS A 410 4.19 27.07 15.97
N ASN A 411 2.86 27.28 15.95
CA ASN A 411 2.06 28.18 15.09
C ASN A 411 1.03 29.06 15.87
N PRO A 412 0.44 30.12 15.27
CA PRO A 412 -0.71 30.86 15.83
C PRO A 412 -1.97 30.98 14.91
N GLY A 413 -3.16 30.80 15.53
CA GLY A 413 -4.44 31.55 15.45
C GLY A 413 -5.17 31.92 14.13
N THR A 414 -6.48 31.62 14.08
CA THR A 414 -7.48 32.12 13.10
C THR A 414 -8.81 32.51 13.76
N GLY A 415 -9.64 33.32 13.09
CA GLY A 415 -10.97 33.76 13.56
C GLY A 415 -11.95 34.18 12.45
N GLY A 416 -13.24 34.31 12.83
CA GLY A 416 -14.38 34.95 12.11
C GLY A 416 -15.04 34.11 11.00
N GLU A 417 -16.35 34.13 10.70
CA GLU A 417 -17.56 34.93 11.04
C GLU A 417 -18.87 34.15 10.70
N GLU A 418 -20.05 34.61 11.19
CA GLU A 418 -21.42 34.04 11.03
C GLU A 418 -22.21 34.56 9.80
N PRO A 419 -23.29 33.84 9.37
CA PRO A 419 -24.50 34.51 8.86
C PRO A 419 -25.88 33.88 9.23
N GLY A 420 -26.87 34.77 9.48
CA GLY A 420 -28.12 34.92 8.71
C GLY A 420 -29.35 34.01 8.98
N GLU A 421 -30.50 34.64 9.32
CA GLU A 421 -31.72 34.04 9.89
C GLU A 421 -32.67 33.30 8.92
N SER A 422 -32.98 32.04 9.28
CA SER A 422 -34.34 31.44 9.41
C SER A 422 -34.22 30.08 10.12
N SER A 423 -33.21 29.96 10.98
CA SER A 423 -32.20 28.94 10.76
C SER A 423 -32.03 28.05 11.99
N VAL A 424 -31.66 26.80 11.74
CA VAL A 424 -31.10 25.91 12.75
C VAL A 424 -30.04 26.68 13.54
N ILE A 425 -30.30 26.98 14.81
CA ILE A 425 -29.34 27.69 15.67
C ILE A 425 -28.43 26.63 16.26
N PHE A 426 -27.27 26.42 15.66
CA PHE A 426 -26.27 25.49 16.19
C PHE A 426 -24.88 26.10 16.19
N GLY A 427 -24.10 25.71 17.19
CA GLY A 427 -22.70 26.10 17.32
C GLY A 427 -21.79 24.88 17.26
N VAL A 428 -20.63 25.03 16.67
CA VAL A 428 -19.57 24.02 16.69
C VAL A 428 -18.37 24.60 17.43
N SER A 429 -17.77 23.79 18.30
CA SER A 429 -16.61 24.18 19.10
C SER A 429 -15.64 23.02 19.24
N GLY A 430 -14.35 23.30 19.41
CA GLY A 430 -13.32 22.28 19.57
C GLY A 430 -11.95 22.81 19.12
N ASP A 431 -10.88 22.21 19.62
CA ASP A 431 -9.52 22.44 19.14
C ASP A 431 -9.08 21.22 18.30
N LEU A 432 -9.10 21.39 16.97
CA LEU A 432 -8.70 20.39 15.99
C LEU A 432 -7.25 20.62 15.49
N SER A 433 -6.38 21.12 16.37
CA SER A 433 -4.93 21.04 16.15
C SER A 433 -4.40 19.68 16.60
N PHE A 434 -3.99 18.86 15.61
CA PHE A 434 -3.49 17.49 15.82
C PHE A 434 -2.02 17.44 16.26
N GLY A 435 -1.35 18.60 16.35
CA GLY A 435 0.04 18.69 16.78
C GLY A 435 1.00 18.12 15.73
N THR A 436 1.98 17.34 16.18
CA THR A 436 2.97 16.73 15.29
C THR A 436 2.72 15.23 15.17
N LEU A 437 2.47 14.76 13.94
CA LEU A 437 2.36 13.34 13.61
C LEU A 437 3.50 12.95 12.67
N VAL A 438 3.92 11.69 12.74
CA VAL A 438 4.81 11.07 11.73
C VAL A 438 4.03 9.99 10.97
N PRO A 439 4.46 9.60 9.76
CA PRO A 439 3.82 8.52 9.01
C PRO A 439 3.58 7.27 9.86
N GLY A 440 2.35 6.75 9.81
CA GLY A 440 1.88 5.61 10.61
C GLY A 440 1.24 6.00 11.95
N GLN A 441 1.17 7.29 12.31
CA GLN A 441 0.48 7.74 13.51
C GLN A 441 -0.89 8.33 13.22
N SER A 442 -1.76 8.23 14.22
CA SER A 442 -3.07 8.88 14.24
C SER A 442 -3.26 9.66 15.53
N ALA A 443 -4.09 10.70 15.48
CA ALA A 443 -4.53 11.42 16.67
C ALA A 443 -6.02 11.71 16.60
N THR A 444 -6.68 11.61 17.76
CA THR A 444 -8.10 11.93 17.92
C THR A 444 -8.26 13.19 18.76
N LYS A 445 -9.11 14.10 18.28
CA LYS A 445 -9.59 15.30 18.95
C LYS A 445 -11.10 15.26 19.03
N GLN A 446 -11.69 16.23 19.72
CA GLN A 446 -13.14 16.30 19.89
C GLN A 446 -13.67 17.65 19.42
N ALA A 447 -14.69 17.59 18.59
CA ALA A 447 -15.59 18.70 18.33
C ALA A 447 -16.89 18.49 19.12
N THR A 448 -17.53 19.58 19.52
CA THR A 448 -18.85 19.58 20.15
C THR A 448 -19.79 20.39 19.30
N ILE A 449 -20.86 19.74 18.85
CA ILE A 449 -21.97 20.36 18.12
C ILE A 449 -23.09 20.61 19.12
N THR A 450 -23.55 21.84 19.25
CA THR A 450 -24.62 22.23 20.18
C THR A 450 -25.80 22.76 19.40
N ASN A 451 -26.95 22.08 19.51
CA ASN A 451 -28.23 22.57 19.00
C ASN A 451 -28.86 23.49 20.05
N ASN A 452 -28.84 24.80 19.79
CA ASN A 452 -29.51 25.84 20.59
C ASN A 452 -30.89 26.19 20.02
N GLY A 453 -31.36 25.44 19.02
CA GLY A 453 -32.67 25.60 18.41
C GLY A 453 -33.75 24.78 19.12
N SER A 454 -35.01 25.17 18.86
CA SER A 454 -36.21 24.54 19.45
C SER A 454 -36.68 23.27 18.72
N VAL A 455 -36.00 22.87 17.65
CA VAL A 455 -36.30 21.68 16.84
C VAL A 455 -35.08 20.78 16.79
N ALA A 456 -35.29 19.47 16.64
CA ALA A 456 -34.19 18.56 16.37
C ALA A 456 -33.58 18.86 15.00
N MET A 457 -32.28 18.59 14.85
CA MET A 457 -31.56 18.78 13.59
C MET A 457 -30.84 17.50 13.18
N SER A 458 -30.75 17.27 11.87
CA SER A 458 -29.83 16.31 11.28
C SER A 458 -28.59 17.05 10.80
N THR A 459 -27.42 16.49 11.09
CA THR A 459 -26.14 17.07 10.68
C THR A 459 -25.40 16.17 9.72
N THR A 460 -24.75 16.77 8.73
CA THR A 460 -23.82 16.11 7.79
C THR A 460 -22.46 16.81 7.84
N ALA A 461 -21.42 16.21 7.26
CA ALA A 461 -20.09 16.79 7.29
C ALA A 461 -19.32 16.65 5.97
N GLN A 462 -18.39 17.58 5.77
CA GLN A 462 -17.45 17.59 4.67
C GLN A 462 -16.08 18.07 5.18
N VAL A 463 -15.01 17.53 4.59
CA VAL A 463 -13.65 18.02 4.83
C VAL A 463 -13.10 18.62 3.54
N GLU A 464 -12.50 19.79 3.65
CA GLU A 464 -11.81 20.49 2.57
C GLU A 464 -10.35 20.79 2.95
N GLY A 465 -9.55 21.21 1.98
CA GLY A 465 -8.15 21.58 2.18
C GLY A 465 -7.18 20.53 1.64
N SER A 466 -6.14 20.18 2.40
CA SER A 466 -5.11 19.28 1.90
C SER A 466 -5.61 17.84 1.73
N GLN A 467 -5.02 17.14 0.76
CA GLN A 467 -5.39 15.74 0.46
C GLN A 467 -5.19 14.82 1.66
N LEU A 468 -4.23 15.12 2.55
CA LEU A 468 -4.07 14.38 3.80
C LEU A 468 -5.34 14.46 4.66
N PHE A 469 -5.91 15.65 4.84
CA PHE A 469 -7.14 15.82 5.61
C PHE A 469 -8.36 15.21 4.90
N VAL A 470 -8.51 15.47 3.60
CA VAL A 470 -9.67 14.98 2.82
C VAL A 470 -9.74 13.46 2.85
N ALA A 471 -8.62 12.76 2.62
CA ALA A 471 -8.62 11.30 2.56
C ALA A 471 -8.62 10.62 3.94
N ASN A 472 -7.96 11.20 4.94
CA ASN A 472 -7.60 10.49 6.18
C ASN A 472 -8.25 11.04 7.46
N THR A 473 -9.25 11.93 7.34
CA THR A 473 -10.07 12.37 8.49
C THR A 473 -11.24 11.42 8.71
N ARG A 474 -11.54 11.07 9.96
CA ARG A 474 -12.72 10.27 10.36
C ARG A 474 -13.50 10.98 11.45
N LEU A 475 -14.83 10.87 11.39
CA LEU A 475 -15.78 11.40 12.37
C LEU A 475 -16.50 10.24 13.02
N ASP A 476 -16.38 10.08 14.34
CA ASP A 476 -16.93 8.92 15.07
C ASP A 476 -16.57 7.57 14.39
N ASN A 477 -15.35 7.47 13.87
CA ASN A 477 -14.75 6.35 13.11
C ASN A 477 -15.27 6.11 11.68
N VAL A 478 -16.16 6.94 11.14
CA VAL A 478 -16.60 6.85 9.73
C VAL A 478 -16.01 7.98 8.89
N SER A 479 -15.98 7.80 7.57
CA SER A 479 -15.56 8.88 6.66
C SER A 479 -16.56 10.07 6.73
N PRO A 480 -16.12 11.31 6.49
CA PRO A 480 -17.00 12.48 6.59
C PRO A 480 -18.24 12.36 5.72
N VAL A 481 -18.12 11.81 4.51
CA VAL A 481 -19.25 11.59 3.58
C VAL A 481 -20.22 10.49 4.03
N GLN A 482 -19.87 9.70 5.05
CA GLN A 482 -20.75 8.71 5.66
C GLN A 482 -21.32 9.17 7.01
N TRP A 483 -20.79 10.27 7.56
CA TRP A 483 -21.14 10.74 8.89
C TRP A 483 -22.44 11.52 8.88
N GLN A 484 -23.40 11.07 9.67
CA GLN A 484 -24.64 11.80 9.93
C GLN A 484 -25.04 11.63 11.39
N LYS A 485 -25.57 12.69 12.02
CA LYS A 485 -26.05 12.62 13.40
C LYS A 485 -27.36 13.37 13.57
N VAL A 486 -28.23 12.86 14.43
CA VAL A 486 -29.43 13.59 14.86
C VAL A 486 -29.15 14.17 16.24
N ILE A 487 -29.40 15.46 16.41
CA ILE A 487 -29.19 16.18 17.67
C ILE A 487 -30.52 16.81 18.08
N SER A 488 -31.03 16.37 19.23
CA SER A 488 -32.27 16.90 19.81
C SER A 488 -32.18 18.39 20.09
N SER A 489 -33.32 19.06 20.18
CA SER A 489 -33.41 20.46 20.62
C SER A 489 -32.74 20.67 21.98
N ASP A 490 -32.09 21.82 22.17
CA ASP A 490 -31.40 22.20 23.41
C ASP A 490 -30.40 21.15 23.93
N SER A 491 -29.66 20.49 23.03
CA SER A 491 -28.71 19.45 23.37
C SER A 491 -27.39 19.56 22.62
N SER A 492 -26.34 18.99 23.20
CA SER A 492 -25.02 18.91 22.57
C SER A 492 -24.63 17.48 22.30
N SER A 493 -23.88 17.28 21.23
CA SER A 493 -23.23 16.01 20.90
C SER A 493 -21.74 16.22 20.70
N VAL A 494 -20.95 15.34 21.30
CA VAL A 494 -19.52 15.22 21.01
C VAL A 494 -19.35 14.41 19.72
N VAL A 495 -18.34 14.79 18.94
CA VAL A 495 -17.88 14.11 17.72
C VAL A 495 -16.38 13.89 17.87
N ASN A 496 -15.95 12.63 17.83
CA ASN A 496 -14.54 12.31 17.79
C ASN A 496 -14.03 12.55 16.36
N VAL A 497 -13.03 13.40 16.21
CA VAL A 497 -12.37 13.71 14.94
C VAL A 497 -10.99 13.08 14.97
N THR A 498 -10.77 12.06 14.15
CA THR A 498 -9.48 11.37 14.05
C THR A 498 -8.80 11.72 12.74
N LEU A 499 -7.53 12.09 12.79
CA LEU A 499 -6.67 12.20 11.61
C LEU A 499 -5.62 11.09 11.68
N SER A 500 -5.50 10.32 10.59
CA SER A 500 -4.45 9.31 10.41
C SER A 500 -3.45 9.77 9.36
N VAL A 501 -2.16 9.60 9.61
CA VAL A 501 -1.11 9.80 8.60
C VAL A 501 -0.70 8.43 8.09
N PRO A 502 -0.94 8.07 6.81
CA PRO A 502 -0.55 6.78 6.27
C PRO A 502 0.95 6.51 6.47
N ALA A 503 1.32 5.25 6.75
CA ALA A 503 2.73 4.87 6.92
C ALA A 503 3.57 5.14 5.65
N SER A 504 2.92 5.15 4.49
CA SER A 504 3.50 5.47 3.19
C SER A 504 3.52 6.96 2.85
N TYR A 505 3.01 7.83 3.72
CA TYR A 505 2.94 9.27 3.46
C TYR A 505 4.34 9.88 3.35
N SER A 506 4.63 10.53 2.23
CA SER A 506 5.96 11.08 1.93
C SER A 506 6.06 12.60 2.06
N GLY A 507 4.95 13.29 2.37
CA GLY A 507 4.91 14.75 2.56
C GLY A 507 5.51 15.18 3.91
N PHE A 508 5.96 16.43 4.00
CA PHE A 508 6.52 17.02 5.23
C PHE A 508 6.04 18.48 5.39
N GLY A 509 6.05 18.99 6.63
CA GLY A 509 5.66 20.37 6.93
C GLY A 509 4.24 20.50 7.46
N GLN A 510 3.70 21.72 7.41
CA GLN A 510 2.36 22.01 7.91
C GLN A 510 1.31 21.72 6.83
N GLU A 511 0.29 20.96 7.22
CA GLU A 511 -0.91 20.69 6.42
C GLU A 511 -2.11 21.36 7.10
N GLN A 512 -3.08 21.82 6.30
CA GLN A 512 -4.30 22.46 6.78
C GLN A 512 -5.52 21.90 6.07
N GLY A 513 -6.64 21.84 6.80
CA GLY A 513 -7.94 21.49 6.27
C GLY A 513 -9.05 22.15 7.06
N THR A 514 -10.26 22.13 6.54
CA THR A 514 -11.43 22.71 7.18
C THR A 514 -12.49 21.63 7.30
N LEU A 515 -12.98 21.38 8.52
CA LEU A 515 -14.12 20.50 8.77
C LEU A 515 -15.39 21.34 8.81
N ILE A 516 -16.29 21.08 7.88
CA ILE A 516 -17.55 21.79 7.72
C ILE A 516 -18.68 20.88 8.19
N PHE A 517 -19.48 21.34 9.15
CA PHE A 517 -20.73 20.71 9.54
C PHE A 517 -21.90 21.49 8.96
N TRP A 518 -22.81 20.76 8.33
CA TRP A 518 -24.08 21.29 7.86
C TRP A 518 -25.19 20.80 8.78
N ALA A 519 -26.22 21.63 9.01
CA ALA A 519 -27.36 21.26 9.84
C ALA A 519 -28.68 21.60 9.15
N ASN A 520 -29.58 20.60 9.14
CA ASN A 520 -30.92 20.68 8.59
C ASN A 520 -31.94 20.45 9.71
N ALA A 521 -32.92 21.36 9.83
CA ALA A 521 -34.02 21.18 10.76
C ALA A 521 -34.82 19.92 10.37
N MET A 522 -35.12 19.07 11.34
CA MET A 522 -36.05 17.96 11.12
C MET A 522 -37.47 18.47 11.37
N GLN A 523 -38.34 18.33 10.36
CA GLN A 523 -39.76 18.70 10.44
C GLN A 523 -40.60 17.64 11.14
#